data_AF-A0AA35UBD2-F1
#
_entry.id   AF-A0AA35UBD2-F1
#
_cell.length_a   1.000
_cell.length_b   1.000
_cell.length_c   1.000
_cell.angle_alpha   90.00
_cell.angle_beta   90.00
_cell.angle_gamma   90.00
#
_symmetry.space_group_name_H-M   'P 1'
#
loop_
_entity.id
_entity.type
_entity.pdbx_description
1 polymer ?
#
loop_
_entity_poly.entity_id
_entity_poly.type
_entity_poly.pdbx_seq_one_letter_code
_entity_poly.pdbx_strand_id
1 'polypeptide(L)'
;MPIRFFLLLFAGWLGLQSAAALDAVQVGDNLRTMALAPYVQSTDDGHVAFAIQNASDAPTYLDLQRLRPPLMAFALGLFQEQEGLRLFVSDDSEFAPRPGYPDRLSFFIQAKSVQTFILVNDVDVSRLYLWSPGARLAFEDRRRTMQIVIMAVLVGLGAAGLAVAIFRRSSRAYYALVMGASMLVLIASLWMRGVITSLGFDDMVLPYRLDYARGAFILMLVMTAVSQGNMLLRRTVNRNYWTRVVIVGDFCLLAAGISAVAAILQPNFAGLISNDISEVLLAVTCACLFLGAIFVPDQHQASMADPDFVADLDLER
;
A
#
# COMPACT_ATOMS: atom_id res chain seq x y z
N MET A 1 2.40 -49.90 -40.14
CA MET A 1 1.68 -49.04 -39.17
C MET A 1 2.68 -48.12 -38.43
N PRO A 2 3.16 -47.01 -39.03
CA PRO A 2 3.59 -45.89 -38.16
C PRO A 2 3.27 -44.46 -38.67
N ILE A 3 2.84 -44.26 -39.92
CA ILE A 3 2.67 -42.89 -40.48
C ILE A 3 1.31 -42.26 -40.10
N ARG A 4 0.25 -43.07 -39.96
CA ARG A 4 -1.08 -42.58 -39.56
C ARG A 4 -1.16 -42.08 -38.11
N PHE A 5 -0.32 -42.62 -37.22
CA PHE A 5 -0.25 -42.19 -35.82
C PHE A 5 0.48 -40.85 -35.68
N PHE A 6 1.53 -40.63 -36.47
CA PHE A 6 2.23 -39.34 -36.54
C PHE A 6 1.39 -38.24 -37.18
N LEU A 7 0.60 -38.55 -38.21
CA LEU A 7 -0.33 -37.57 -38.81
C LEU A 7 -1.50 -37.18 -37.88
N LEU A 8 -1.98 -38.12 -37.04
CA LEU A 8 -2.99 -37.81 -36.01
C LEU A 8 -2.41 -36.98 -34.86
N LEU A 9 -1.16 -37.22 -34.47
CA LEU A 9 -0.45 -36.38 -33.51
C LEU A 9 -0.16 -34.98 -34.07
N PHE A 10 0.20 -34.87 -35.36
CA PHE A 10 0.46 -33.58 -36.00
C PHE A 10 -0.84 -32.81 -36.28
N ALA A 11 -1.94 -33.48 -36.63
CA ALA A 11 -3.27 -32.87 -36.74
C ALA A 11 -3.86 -32.49 -35.36
N GLY A 12 -3.52 -33.24 -34.30
CA GLY A 12 -3.83 -32.88 -32.92
C GLY A 12 -3.01 -31.69 -32.40
N TRP A 13 -1.81 -31.47 -32.93
CA TRP A 13 -0.95 -30.34 -32.57
C TRP A 13 -1.24 -29.06 -33.36
N LEU A 14 -1.71 -29.18 -34.61
CA LEU A 14 -2.18 -28.06 -35.45
C LEU A 14 -3.64 -27.65 -35.20
N GLY A 15 -4.37 -28.39 -34.38
CA GLY A 15 -5.83 -28.31 -34.28
C GLY A 15 -6.39 -27.81 -32.94
N LEU A 16 -5.58 -27.26 -32.04
CA LEU A 16 -6.05 -26.67 -30.79
C LEU A 16 -5.24 -25.41 -30.45
N GLN A 17 -5.27 -24.43 -31.36
CA GLN A 17 -5.48 -23.08 -30.86
C GLN A 17 -6.89 -23.10 -30.27
N SER A 18 -6.98 -23.32 -28.98
CA SER A 18 -8.21 -23.05 -28.24
C SER A 18 -8.47 -21.56 -28.39
N ALA A 19 -9.24 -21.19 -29.42
CA ALA A 19 -10.03 -19.98 -29.44
C ALA A 19 -11.02 -20.11 -28.28
N ALA A 20 -10.53 -19.84 -27.07
CA ALA A 20 -11.36 -19.69 -25.91
C ALA A 20 -12.23 -18.47 -26.21
N ALA A 21 -13.53 -18.68 -26.41
CA ALA A 21 -14.44 -17.56 -26.60
C ALA A 21 -14.24 -16.60 -25.42
N LEU A 22 -14.07 -15.33 -25.74
CA LEU A 22 -13.91 -14.27 -24.75
C LEU A 22 -15.25 -14.18 -24.00
N ASP A 23 -15.30 -14.68 -22.77
CA ASP A 23 -16.55 -14.73 -22.01
C ASP A 23 -16.93 -13.30 -21.60
N ALA A 24 -18.11 -12.87 -22.04
CA ALA A 24 -18.55 -11.49 -21.84
C ALA A 24 -18.95 -11.28 -20.39
N VAL A 25 -18.25 -10.38 -19.72
CA VAL A 25 -18.55 -10.01 -18.35
C VAL A 25 -19.86 -9.23 -18.31
N GLN A 26 -20.87 -9.80 -17.65
CA GLN A 26 -22.13 -9.11 -17.45
C GLN A 26 -22.00 -7.99 -16.41
N VAL A 27 -22.19 -6.75 -16.84
CA VAL A 27 -22.20 -5.55 -16.00
C VAL A 27 -23.62 -5.00 -15.95
N GLY A 28 -24.17 -4.90 -14.74
CA GLY A 28 -25.47 -4.27 -14.48
C GLY A 28 -25.35 -3.07 -13.55
N ASP A 29 -26.49 -2.46 -13.22
CA ASP A 29 -26.57 -1.20 -12.46
C ASP A 29 -25.90 -1.23 -11.06
N ASN A 30 -25.70 -2.43 -10.50
CA ASN A 30 -25.13 -2.63 -9.17
C ASN A 30 -23.61 -2.79 -9.16
N LEU A 31 -22.93 -2.71 -10.31
CA LEU A 31 -21.47 -2.85 -10.35
C LEU A 31 -20.80 -1.72 -9.55
N ARG A 32 -20.07 -2.09 -8.50
CA ARG A 32 -19.23 -1.15 -7.74
C ARG A 32 -17.78 -1.24 -8.21
N THR A 33 -17.21 -2.43 -8.13
CA THR A 33 -15.80 -2.72 -8.41
C THR A 33 -15.65 -4.13 -8.92
N MET A 34 -14.78 -4.35 -9.91
CA MET A 34 -14.49 -5.69 -10.42
C MET A 34 -13.04 -5.82 -10.84
N ALA A 35 -12.37 -6.87 -10.37
CA ALA A 35 -11.03 -7.21 -10.84
C ALA A 35 -11.13 -7.82 -12.24
N LEU A 36 -10.35 -7.31 -13.19
CA LEU A 36 -10.40 -7.74 -14.58
C LEU A 36 -9.60 -9.03 -14.83
N ALA A 37 -8.60 -9.32 -14.00
CA ALA A 37 -7.68 -10.45 -14.13
C ALA A 37 -8.29 -11.80 -14.54
N PRO A 38 -9.41 -12.27 -13.94
CA PRO A 38 -9.97 -13.57 -14.32
C PRO A 38 -10.82 -13.55 -15.61
N TYR A 39 -11.09 -12.37 -16.19
CA TYR A 39 -11.99 -12.20 -17.35
C TYR A 39 -11.27 -11.74 -18.60
N VAL A 40 -9.96 -11.87 -18.60
CA VAL A 40 -9.07 -11.32 -19.59
C VAL A 40 -8.32 -12.45 -20.27
N GLN A 41 -8.17 -12.32 -21.58
CA GLN A 41 -7.33 -13.22 -22.37
C GLN A 41 -6.15 -12.44 -22.95
N SER A 42 -4.96 -12.98 -22.79
CA SER A 42 -3.76 -12.47 -23.46
C SER A 42 -3.78 -12.90 -24.93
N THR A 43 -3.52 -11.96 -25.82
CA THR A 43 -3.32 -12.20 -27.25
C THR A 43 -1.86 -12.50 -27.55
N ASP A 44 -1.59 -13.19 -28.67
CA ASP A 44 -0.24 -13.61 -29.08
C ASP A 44 0.75 -12.43 -29.23
N ASP A 45 0.23 -11.22 -29.53
CA ASP A 45 1.01 -9.98 -29.66
C ASP A 45 1.29 -9.28 -28.31
N GLY A 46 0.98 -9.92 -27.17
CA GLY A 46 1.16 -9.35 -25.83
C GLY A 46 0.09 -8.33 -25.44
N HIS A 47 -0.99 -8.23 -26.21
CA HIS A 47 -2.17 -7.44 -25.88
C HIS A 47 -3.11 -8.19 -24.94
N VAL A 48 -4.07 -7.46 -24.41
CA VAL A 48 -4.94 -7.95 -23.35
C VAL A 48 -6.39 -7.67 -23.74
N ALA A 49 -7.16 -8.71 -24.05
CA ALA A 49 -8.54 -8.59 -24.51
C ALA A 49 -9.55 -8.96 -23.42
N PHE A 50 -10.63 -8.18 -23.30
CA PHE A 50 -11.77 -8.47 -22.42
C PHE A 50 -13.08 -8.03 -23.07
N ALA A 51 -14.19 -8.65 -22.71
CA ALA A 51 -15.51 -8.36 -23.25
C ALA A 51 -16.45 -7.98 -22.11
N ILE A 52 -17.26 -6.95 -22.32
CA ILE A 52 -18.26 -6.50 -21.36
C ILE A 52 -19.62 -6.49 -22.02
N GLN A 53 -20.60 -7.10 -21.35
CA GLN A 53 -22.01 -7.05 -21.70
C GLN A 53 -22.73 -6.09 -20.74
N ASN A 54 -23.26 -4.99 -21.26
CA ASN A 54 -24.17 -4.15 -20.48
C ASN A 54 -25.55 -4.82 -20.42
N ALA A 55 -25.98 -5.22 -19.22
CA ALA A 55 -27.30 -5.82 -19.00
C ALA A 55 -28.39 -4.78 -18.69
N SER A 56 -28.02 -3.51 -18.50
CA SER A 56 -28.93 -2.42 -18.16
C SER A 56 -29.73 -1.94 -19.39
N ASP A 57 -30.90 -1.38 -19.11
CA ASP A 57 -31.72 -0.64 -20.08
C ASP A 57 -31.15 0.76 -20.39
N ALA A 58 -30.12 1.20 -19.65
CA ALA A 58 -29.45 2.49 -19.82
C ALA A 58 -27.96 2.31 -20.17
N PRO A 59 -27.33 3.32 -20.82
CA PRO A 59 -25.88 3.29 -21.01
C PRO A 59 -25.16 3.32 -19.65
N THR A 60 -24.18 2.43 -19.47
CA THR A 60 -23.39 2.33 -18.24
C THR A 60 -22.04 3.00 -18.43
N TYR A 61 -21.70 3.93 -17.53
CA TYR A 61 -20.39 4.57 -17.47
C TYR A 61 -19.44 3.74 -16.61
N LEU A 62 -18.23 3.52 -17.11
CA LEU A 62 -17.22 2.71 -16.45
C LEU A 62 -15.87 3.42 -16.48
N ASP A 63 -15.17 3.31 -15.34
CA ASP A 63 -13.79 3.75 -15.21
C ASP A 63 -12.89 2.51 -15.12
N LEU A 64 -12.00 2.33 -16.09
CA LEU A 64 -10.91 1.37 -16.01
C LEU A 64 -9.71 2.03 -15.35
N GLN A 65 -9.23 1.40 -14.28
CA GLN A 65 -8.10 1.89 -13.52
C GLN A 65 -7.05 0.78 -13.35
N ARG A 66 -5.80 1.10 -13.70
CA ARG A 66 -4.64 0.32 -13.29
C ARG A 66 -4.20 0.82 -11.91
N LEU A 67 -4.27 -0.06 -10.90
CA LEU A 67 -3.74 0.25 -9.58
C LEU A 67 -2.21 0.40 -9.69
N ARG A 68 -1.70 1.58 -9.32
CA ARG A 68 -0.25 1.78 -9.26
C ARG A 68 0.36 0.87 -8.19
N PRO A 69 1.56 0.31 -8.45
CA PRO A 69 2.38 -0.28 -7.40
C PRO A 69 2.52 0.63 -6.17
N PRO A 70 2.77 0.04 -4.98
CA PRO A 70 3.04 0.82 -3.78
C PRO A 70 4.22 1.76 -4.03
N LEU A 71 4.13 3.01 -3.53
CA LEU A 71 5.13 4.04 -3.83
C LEU A 71 6.53 3.62 -3.40
N MET A 72 6.63 2.88 -2.30
CA MET A 72 7.89 2.33 -1.81
C MET A 72 8.58 1.44 -2.86
N ALA A 73 7.83 0.66 -3.64
CA ALA A 73 8.43 -0.20 -4.65
C ALA A 73 9.02 0.60 -5.83
N PHE A 74 8.39 1.72 -6.21
CA PHE A 74 9.01 2.69 -7.15
C PHE A 74 10.24 3.37 -6.53
N ALA A 75 10.17 3.73 -5.23
CA ALA A 75 11.28 4.38 -4.53
C ALA A 75 12.50 3.47 -4.49
N LEU A 76 12.30 2.16 -4.32
CA LEU A 76 13.35 1.13 -4.35
C LEU A 76 13.80 0.74 -5.77
N GLY A 77 13.22 1.33 -6.82
CA GLY A 77 13.55 1.01 -8.21
C GLY A 77 13.07 -0.36 -8.69
N LEU A 78 12.11 -0.97 -7.98
CA LEU A 78 11.57 -2.29 -8.32
C LEU A 78 10.53 -2.23 -9.45
N PHE A 79 9.99 -1.04 -9.72
CA PHE A 79 9.05 -0.79 -10.82
C PHE A 79 9.47 0.46 -11.58
N GLN A 80 9.26 0.43 -12.90
CA GLN A 80 9.38 1.59 -13.79
C GLN A 80 8.00 2.16 -14.08
N GLU A 81 7.93 3.46 -14.40
CA GLU A 81 6.69 4.05 -14.89
C GLU A 81 6.27 3.37 -16.19
N GLN A 82 5.06 2.83 -16.21
CA GLN A 82 4.49 2.19 -17.38
C GLN A 82 3.82 3.22 -18.27
N GLU A 83 3.79 2.93 -19.58
CA GLU A 83 3.03 3.73 -20.54
C GLU A 83 1.55 3.82 -20.14
N GLY A 84 0.91 4.90 -20.59
CA GLY A 84 -0.51 5.12 -20.33
C GLY A 84 -1.38 4.01 -20.89
N LEU A 85 -2.48 3.69 -20.21
CA LEU A 85 -3.46 2.73 -20.69
C LEU A 85 -4.04 3.22 -22.01
N ARG A 86 -4.03 2.37 -23.03
CA ARG A 86 -4.68 2.60 -24.32
C ARG A 86 -5.65 1.48 -24.57
N LEU A 87 -6.89 1.83 -24.88
CA LEU A 87 -7.99 0.89 -25.03
C LEU A 87 -8.61 1.07 -26.40
N PHE A 88 -8.64 0.00 -27.18
CA PHE A 88 -9.30 -0.06 -28.48
C PHE A 88 -10.60 -0.84 -28.36
N VAL A 89 -11.64 -0.33 -29.01
CA VAL A 89 -12.94 -0.99 -29.08
C VAL A 89 -13.10 -1.69 -30.42
N SER A 90 -14.03 -2.65 -30.51
CA SER A 90 -14.45 -3.29 -31.77
C SER A 90 -14.72 -2.32 -32.92
N ASP A 91 -15.08 -1.09 -32.62
CA ASP A 91 -15.48 -0.07 -33.59
C ASP A 91 -14.28 0.79 -34.06
N ASP A 92 -13.04 0.31 -33.85
CA ASP A 92 -11.75 0.98 -34.11
C ASP A 92 -11.55 2.32 -33.37
N SER A 93 -12.43 2.66 -32.43
CA SER A 93 -12.27 3.82 -31.57
C SER A 93 -11.20 3.59 -30.51
N GLU A 94 -10.34 4.58 -30.31
CA GLU A 94 -9.31 4.58 -29.28
C GLU A 94 -9.73 5.46 -28.10
N PHE A 95 -9.70 4.89 -26.90
CA PHE A 95 -9.76 5.62 -25.64
C PHE A 95 -8.33 5.78 -25.11
N ALA A 96 -7.87 7.03 -25.12
CA ALA A 96 -6.59 7.44 -24.57
C ALA A 96 -6.75 8.03 -23.16
N PRO A 97 -5.72 7.93 -22.31
CA PRO A 97 -5.80 8.43 -20.94
C PRO A 97 -5.75 9.95 -20.94
N ARG A 98 -6.43 10.56 -19.96
CA ARG A 98 -6.36 12.03 -19.81
C ARG A 98 -4.94 12.45 -19.42
N PRO A 99 -4.46 13.61 -19.91
CA PRO A 99 -3.20 14.19 -19.45
C PRO A 99 -3.14 14.24 -17.91
N GLY A 100 -2.05 13.75 -17.32
CA GLY A 100 -1.87 13.64 -15.86
C GLY A 100 -2.45 12.39 -15.19
N TYR A 101 -3.26 11.60 -15.91
CA TYR A 101 -3.88 10.36 -15.42
C TYR A 101 -3.64 9.17 -16.36
N PRO A 102 -2.38 8.74 -16.56
CA PRO A 102 -2.03 7.68 -17.51
C PRO A 102 -2.65 6.32 -17.17
N ASP A 103 -3.00 6.08 -15.91
CA ASP A 103 -3.54 4.80 -15.42
C ASP A 103 -5.08 4.75 -15.40
N ARG A 104 -5.75 5.71 -16.05
CA ARG A 104 -7.22 5.87 -15.97
C ARG A 104 -7.82 6.10 -17.34
N LEU A 105 -8.88 5.33 -17.63
CA LEU A 105 -9.71 5.48 -18.80
C LEU A 105 -11.17 5.50 -18.39
N SER A 106 -11.93 6.44 -18.95
CA SER A 106 -13.37 6.56 -18.74
C SER A 106 -14.06 6.29 -20.07
N PHE A 107 -14.98 5.33 -20.10
CA PHE A 107 -15.77 4.99 -21.29
C PHE A 107 -17.19 4.63 -20.89
N PHE A 108 -18.05 4.46 -21.88
CA PHE A 108 -19.43 4.04 -21.67
C PHE A 108 -19.79 2.91 -22.62
N ILE A 109 -20.71 2.06 -22.18
CA ILE A 109 -21.25 0.95 -22.96
C ILE A 109 -22.73 1.21 -23.16
N GLN A 110 -23.21 1.07 -24.39
CA GLN A 110 -24.62 1.28 -24.72
C GLN A 110 -25.53 0.28 -23.99
N ALA A 111 -26.81 0.62 -23.84
CA ALA A 111 -27.79 -0.28 -23.23
C ALA A 111 -27.87 -1.60 -24.00
N LYS A 112 -27.92 -2.73 -23.30
CA LYS A 112 -28.06 -4.07 -23.87
C LYS A 112 -27.02 -4.45 -24.95
N SER A 113 -25.84 -3.83 -24.95
CA SER A 113 -24.79 -4.12 -25.93
C SER A 113 -23.64 -4.91 -25.32
N VAL A 114 -23.01 -5.74 -26.15
CA VAL A 114 -21.71 -6.38 -25.85
C VAL A 114 -20.63 -5.62 -26.60
N GLN A 115 -19.58 -5.23 -25.90
CA GLN A 115 -18.40 -4.60 -26.51
C GLN A 115 -17.14 -5.37 -26.09
N THR A 116 -16.30 -5.64 -27.09
CA THR A 116 -14.97 -6.20 -26.89
C THR A 116 -13.94 -5.09 -26.87
N PHE A 117 -13.02 -5.19 -25.93
CA PHE A 117 -11.99 -4.22 -25.68
C PHE A 117 -10.62 -4.88 -25.75
N ILE A 118 -9.66 -4.16 -26.36
CA ILE A 118 -8.27 -4.57 -26.45
C ILE A 118 -7.43 -3.50 -25.76
N LEU A 119 -6.78 -3.89 -24.67
CA LEU A 119 -5.72 -3.12 -24.04
C LEU A 119 -4.42 -3.38 -24.80
N VAL A 120 -3.83 -2.29 -25.27
CA VAL A 120 -2.54 -2.31 -25.95
C VAL A 120 -1.42 -2.14 -24.93
N ASN A 121 -0.26 -2.74 -25.25
CA ASN A 121 0.93 -2.90 -24.41
C ASN A 121 0.85 -4.04 -23.38
N ASP A 122 2.02 -4.43 -22.87
CA ASP A 122 2.17 -5.39 -21.77
C ASP A 122 1.65 -4.77 -20.48
N VAL A 123 0.36 -4.99 -20.20
CA VAL A 123 -0.33 -4.45 -19.03
C VAL A 123 -0.44 -5.53 -17.96
N ASP A 124 0.02 -5.21 -16.75
CA ASP A 124 -0.16 -6.09 -15.59
C ASP A 124 -1.65 -6.21 -15.21
N VAL A 125 -2.27 -7.28 -15.70
CA VAL A 125 -3.71 -7.54 -15.57
C VAL A 125 -4.12 -7.73 -14.10
N SER A 126 -3.21 -8.16 -13.23
CA SER A 126 -3.48 -8.37 -11.81
C SER A 126 -3.86 -7.08 -11.06
N ARG A 127 -3.61 -5.91 -11.68
CA ARG A 127 -3.87 -4.58 -11.14
C ARG A 127 -4.98 -3.83 -11.88
N LEU A 128 -5.64 -4.47 -12.85
CA LEU A 128 -6.73 -3.85 -13.59
C LEU A 128 -8.05 -4.03 -12.86
N TYR A 129 -8.71 -2.89 -12.61
CA TYR A 129 -10.01 -2.84 -11.98
C TYR A 129 -10.97 -1.99 -12.80
N LEU A 130 -12.19 -2.51 -12.93
CA LEU A 130 -13.33 -1.80 -13.49
C LEU A 130 -14.18 -1.23 -12.36
N TRP A 131 -14.56 0.03 -12.49
CA TRP A 131 -15.31 0.77 -11.47
C TRP A 131 -16.54 1.42 -12.07
N SER A 132 -17.60 1.55 -11.26
CA SER A 132 -18.54 2.63 -11.50
C SER A 132 -17.95 3.97 -11.02
N PRO A 133 -18.16 5.09 -11.75
CA PRO A 133 -17.58 6.38 -11.41
C PRO A 133 -17.86 6.81 -9.96
N GLY A 134 -19.09 6.59 -9.47
CA GLY A 134 -19.48 6.91 -8.10
C GLY A 134 -18.78 6.05 -7.04
N ALA A 135 -18.62 4.74 -7.29
CA ALA A 135 -17.95 3.84 -6.35
C ALA A 135 -16.45 4.15 -6.23
N ARG A 136 -15.79 4.49 -7.35
CA ARG A 136 -14.38 4.89 -7.34
C ARG A 136 -14.16 6.16 -6.54
N LEU A 137 -14.97 7.20 -6.77
CA LEU A 137 -14.87 8.45 -6.04
C LEU A 137 -15.07 8.24 -4.54
N ALA A 138 -16.08 7.45 -4.14
CA ALA A 138 -16.30 7.10 -2.75
C ALA A 138 -15.14 6.31 -2.13
N PHE A 139 -14.52 5.41 -2.88
CA PHE A 139 -13.35 4.66 -2.42
C PHE A 139 -12.12 5.57 -2.24
N GLU A 140 -11.82 6.42 -3.22
CA GLU A 140 -10.70 7.37 -3.14
C GLU A 140 -10.88 8.34 -1.97
N ASP A 141 -12.10 8.82 -1.73
CA ASP A 141 -12.42 9.73 -0.64
C ASP A 141 -12.28 9.07 0.75
N ARG A 142 -12.79 7.84 0.90
CA ARG A 142 -12.61 7.06 2.14
C ARG A 142 -11.14 6.75 2.41
N ARG A 143 -10.37 6.40 1.38
CA ARG A 143 -8.94 6.13 1.49
C ARG A 143 -8.17 7.38 1.93
N ARG A 144 -8.47 8.55 1.35
CA ARG A 144 -7.90 9.83 1.79
C ARG A 144 -8.27 10.16 3.23
N THR A 145 -9.53 10.01 3.60
CA THR A 145 -10.01 10.25 4.97
C THR A 145 -9.28 9.36 5.97
N MET A 146 -9.12 8.07 5.66
CA MET A 146 -8.36 7.13 6.49
C MET A 146 -6.92 7.61 6.70
N GLN A 147 -6.22 7.99 5.63
CA GLN A 147 -4.83 8.46 5.70
C GLN A 147 -4.70 9.73 6.56
N ILE A 148 -5.60 10.69 6.40
CA ILE A 148 -5.61 11.94 7.19
C ILE A 148 -5.86 11.65 8.66
N VAL A 149 -6.86 10.81 8.99
CA VAL A 149 -7.20 10.46 10.37
C VAL A 149 -6.04 9.74 11.04
N ILE A 150 -5.42 8.75 10.38
CA ILE A 150 -4.26 8.03 10.94
C ILE A 150 -3.09 9.00 11.16
N MET A 151 -2.80 9.89 10.20
CA MET A 151 -1.75 10.89 10.35
C MET A 151 -2.01 11.83 11.53
N ALA A 152 -3.24 12.32 11.68
CA ALA A 152 -3.62 13.18 12.80
C ALA A 152 -3.40 12.48 14.15
N VAL A 153 -3.78 11.21 14.25
CA VAL A 153 -3.54 10.38 15.45
C VAL A 153 -2.05 10.22 15.72
N LEU A 154 -1.25 9.89 14.70
CA LEU A 154 0.20 9.71 14.85
C LEU A 154 0.90 11.01 15.28
N VAL A 155 0.52 12.15 14.71
CA VAL A 155 1.04 13.46 15.12
C VAL A 155 0.66 13.77 16.57
N GLY A 156 -0.59 13.49 16.96
CA GLY A 156 -1.06 13.65 18.35
C GLY A 156 -0.28 12.77 19.34
N LEU A 157 -0.05 11.50 19.00
CA LEU A 157 0.77 10.59 19.80
C LEU A 157 2.24 11.03 19.87
N GLY A 158 2.80 11.51 18.77
CA GLY A 158 4.16 12.05 18.72
C GLY A 158 4.32 13.29 19.61
N ALA A 159 3.36 14.21 19.59
CA ALA A 159 3.35 15.40 20.44
C ALA A 159 3.20 15.04 21.93
N ALA A 160 2.30 14.11 22.26
CA ALA A 160 2.14 13.61 23.63
C ALA A 160 3.42 12.92 24.12
N GLY A 161 4.03 12.06 23.30
CA GLY A 161 5.29 11.41 23.63
C GLY A 161 6.43 12.40 23.84
N LEU A 162 6.52 13.45 23.00
CA LEU A 162 7.49 14.53 23.15
C LEU A 162 7.30 15.28 24.48
N ALA A 163 6.07 15.64 24.82
CA ALA A 163 5.76 16.28 26.09
C ALA A 163 6.21 15.41 27.28
N VAL A 164 5.87 14.11 27.27
CA VAL A 164 6.29 13.18 28.32
C VAL A 164 7.81 13.05 28.41
N ALA A 165 8.51 12.96 27.27
CA ALA A 165 9.97 12.86 27.25
C ALA A 165 10.65 14.11 27.84
N ILE A 166 10.12 15.29 27.56
CA ILE A 166 10.59 16.56 28.12
C ILE A 166 10.34 16.60 29.63
N PHE A 167 9.11 16.35 30.08
CA PHE A 167 8.75 16.44 31.50
C PHE A 167 9.45 15.39 32.37
N ARG A 168 9.58 14.15 31.88
CA ARG A 168 10.23 13.06 32.62
C ARG A 168 11.75 13.01 32.43
N ARG A 169 12.31 13.88 31.57
CA ARG A 169 13.74 13.95 31.23
C ARG A 169 14.34 12.58 30.89
N SER A 170 13.54 11.70 30.29
CA SER A 170 13.92 10.31 30.03
C SER A 170 14.68 10.22 28.73
N SER A 171 16.01 10.08 28.82
CA SER A 171 16.89 9.86 27.65
C SER A 171 16.44 8.68 26.77
N ARG A 172 15.69 7.73 27.35
CA ARG A 172 15.18 6.54 26.66
C ARG A 172 13.93 6.82 25.82
N ALA A 173 13.03 7.67 26.33
CA ALA A 173 11.87 8.13 25.57
C ALA A 173 12.28 8.90 24.31
N TYR A 174 13.40 9.65 24.38
CA TYR A 174 13.96 10.34 23.21
C TYR A 174 14.34 9.40 22.07
N TYR A 175 14.91 8.22 22.33
CA TYR A 175 15.27 7.28 21.25
C TYR A 175 14.03 6.72 20.54
N ALA A 176 13.00 6.35 21.30
CA ALA A 176 11.73 5.89 20.73
C ALA A 176 11.04 7.00 19.93
N LEU A 177 11.12 8.26 20.39
CA LEU A 177 10.62 9.41 19.66
C LEU A 177 11.37 9.67 18.37
N VAL A 178 12.70 9.58 18.37
CA VAL A 178 13.51 9.77 17.15
C VAL A 178 13.18 8.69 16.11
N MET A 179 13.07 7.43 16.55
CA MET A 179 12.66 6.32 15.70
C MET A 179 11.24 6.52 15.15
N GLY A 180 10.27 6.80 16.02
CA GLY A 180 8.88 7.06 15.61
C GLY A 180 8.73 8.29 14.70
N ALA A 181 9.45 9.38 14.97
CA ALA A 181 9.46 10.57 14.13
C ALA A 181 10.01 10.28 12.73
N SER A 182 11.08 9.50 12.61
CA SER A 182 11.62 9.11 11.31
C SER A 182 10.64 8.24 10.50
N MET A 183 9.91 7.33 11.16
CA MET A 183 8.83 6.55 10.53
C MET A 183 7.64 7.44 10.14
N LEU A 184 7.27 8.41 10.97
CA LEU A 184 6.21 9.38 10.66
C LEU A 184 6.54 10.18 9.40
N VAL A 185 7.79 10.62 9.23
CA VAL A 185 8.26 11.31 8.01
C VAL A 185 8.17 10.40 6.79
N LEU A 186 8.49 9.11 6.93
CA LEU A 186 8.32 8.14 5.86
C LEU A 186 6.85 7.96 5.47
N ILE A 187 5.96 7.75 6.44
CA ILE A 187 4.52 7.58 6.19
C ILE A 187 3.93 8.84 5.54
N ALA A 188 4.30 10.03 6.04
CA ALA A 188 3.91 11.30 5.44
C ALA A 188 4.35 11.41 3.98
N SER A 189 5.55 10.93 3.66
CA SER A 189 6.10 10.94 2.29
C SER A 189 5.36 9.94 1.38
N LEU A 190 5.01 8.77 1.90
CA LEU A 190 4.24 7.75 1.17
C LEU A 190 2.82 8.26 0.85
N TRP A 191 2.15 8.85 1.83
CA TRP A 191 0.77 9.37 1.72
C TRP A 191 0.68 10.80 1.17
N MET A 192 1.81 11.40 0.81
CA MET A 192 1.92 12.78 0.35
C MET A 192 0.90 13.14 -0.73
N ARG A 193 0.63 12.26 -1.71
CA ARG A 193 -0.38 12.51 -2.75
C ARG A 193 -1.80 12.62 -2.20
N GLY A 194 -2.20 11.75 -1.26
CA GLY A 194 -3.54 11.78 -0.66
C GLY A 194 -3.74 13.00 0.24
N VAL A 195 -2.69 13.35 1.00
CA VAL A 195 -2.72 14.47 1.96
C VAL A 195 -2.61 15.82 1.26
N ILE A 196 -1.69 16.00 0.33
CA ILE A 196 -1.47 17.29 -0.37
C ILE A 196 -2.66 17.64 -1.26
N THR A 197 -3.24 16.67 -1.96
CA THR A 197 -4.45 16.88 -2.77
C THR A 197 -5.66 17.27 -1.92
N SER A 198 -5.73 16.81 -0.66
CA SER A 198 -6.79 17.23 0.27
C SER A 198 -6.59 18.65 0.81
N LEU A 199 -5.34 19.13 0.81
CA LEU A 199 -4.97 20.46 1.32
C LEU A 199 -4.88 21.52 0.22
N GLY A 200 -5.07 21.15 -1.06
CA GLY A 200 -5.09 22.08 -2.19
C GLY A 200 -3.71 22.52 -2.71
N PHE A 201 -2.64 21.78 -2.40
CA PHE A 201 -1.25 22.12 -2.77
C PHE A 201 -0.71 21.27 -3.94
N ASP A 202 -1.54 21.02 -4.96
CA ASP A 202 -1.31 20.00 -6.00
C ASP A 202 -0.02 20.20 -6.83
N ASP A 203 0.46 21.43 -7.03
CA ASP A 203 1.52 21.71 -8.01
C ASP A 203 2.94 21.82 -7.44
N MET A 204 3.13 22.03 -6.13
CA MET A 204 4.47 22.37 -5.59
C MET A 204 5.32 21.16 -5.15
N VAL A 205 4.71 20.02 -4.83
CA VAL A 205 5.41 18.93 -4.11
C VAL A 205 5.31 17.56 -4.82
N LEU A 206 4.39 17.41 -5.77
CA LEU A 206 4.22 16.18 -6.54
C LEU A 206 5.46 15.71 -7.34
N PRO A 207 6.28 16.60 -7.95
CA PRO A 207 7.42 16.18 -8.79
C PRO A 207 8.52 15.43 -8.02
N TYR A 208 8.76 15.82 -6.76
CA TYR A 208 9.87 15.31 -5.94
C TYR A 208 9.45 14.19 -4.98
N ARG A 209 8.19 13.72 -5.08
CA ARG A 209 7.59 12.76 -4.14
C ARG A 209 8.43 11.49 -3.97
N LEU A 210 9.02 10.99 -5.06
CA LEU A 210 9.80 9.76 -5.04
C LEU A 210 11.12 9.95 -4.27
N ASP A 211 11.78 11.09 -4.46
CA ASP A 211 13.04 11.40 -3.79
C ASP A 211 12.83 11.66 -2.30
N TYR A 212 11.72 12.30 -1.92
CA TYR A 212 11.33 12.42 -0.52
C TYR A 212 11.08 11.06 0.13
N ALA A 213 10.37 10.15 -0.54
CA ALA A 213 10.13 8.80 -0.02
C ALA A 213 11.44 8.02 0.17
N ARG A 214 12.38 8.12 -0.78
CA ARG A 214 13.72 7.51 -0.69
C ARG A 214 14.52 8.08 0.49
N GLY A 215 14.59 9.41 0.59
CA GLY A 215 15.29 10.08 1.68
C GLY A 215 14.71 9.75 3.05
N ALA A 216 13.39 9.74 3.17
CA ALA A 216 12.69 9.37 4.39
C ALA A 216 12.90 7.91 4.78
N PHE A 217 12.97 7.00 3.79
CA PHE A 217 13.27 5.59 4.04
C PHE A 217 14.70 5.40 4.57
N ILE A 218 15.68 6.04 3.95
CA ILE A 218 17.08 6.00 4.42
C ILE A 218 17.20 6.56 5.83
N LEU A 219 16.54 7.70 6.10
CA LEU A 219 16.50 8.31 7.43
C LEU A 219 15.91 7.35 8.46
N MET A 220 14.79 6.70 8.13
CA MET A 220 14.12 5.73 8.98
C MET A 220 15.02 4.53 9.30
N LEU A 221 15.73 3.98 8.31
CA LEU A 221 16.69 2.89 8.52
C LEU A 221 17.85 3.30 9.43
N VAL A 222 18.47 4.46 9.17
CA VAL A 222 19.60 4.98 9.96
C VAL A 222 19.18 5.22 11.41
N MET A 223 18.05 5.89 11.62
CA MET A 223 17.55 6.20 12.97
C MET A 223 17.13 4.95 13.73
N THR A 224 16.56 3.95 13.03
CA THR A 224 16.24 2.65 13.62
C THR A 224 17.51 1.91 14.04
N ALA A 225 18.54 1.86 13.17
CA ALA A 225 19.81 1.22 13.48
C ALA A 225 20.54 1.88 14.66
N VAL A 226 20.58 3.22 14.71
CA VAL A 226 21.19 3.97 15.82
C VAL A 226 20.43 3.72 17.12
N SER A 227 19.09 3.70 17.08
CA SER A 227 18.24 3.44 18.24
C SER A 227 18.46 2.01 18.79
N GLN A 228 18.41 1.00 17.91
CA GLN A 228 18.62 -0.40 18.30
C GLN A 228 20.04 -0.65 18.83
N GLY A 229 21.07 -0.09 18.17
CA GLY A 229 22.46 -0.20 18.63
C GLY A 229 22.69 0.39 20.01
N ASN A 230 22.11 1.58 20.27
CA ASN A 230 22.20 2.22 21.59
C ASN A 230 21.48 1.43 22.69
N MET A 231 20.37 0.77 22.36
CA MET A 231 19.65 -0.08 23.32
C MET A 231 20.41 -1.37 23.65
N LEU A 232 21.14 -1.96 22.70
CA LEU A 232 21.94 -3.17 22.94
C LEU A 232 23.17 -2.92 23.82
N LEU A 233 23.80 -1.75 23.69
CA LEU A 233 25.06 -1.42 24.37
C LEU A 233 24.89 -1.00 25.84
N ARG A 234 23.71 -0.55 26.27
CA ARG A 234 23.50 -0.03 27.64
C ARG A 234 22.81 -1.06 28.54
N ARG A 235 23.42 -1.43 29.68
CA ARG A 235 22.76 -2.18 30.76
C ARG A 235 21.65 -1.31 31.39
N THR A 236 20.40 -1.72 31.25
CA THR A 236 19.22 -0.93 31.67
C THR A 236 18.45 -1.54 32.84
N VAL A 237 18.10 -0.72 33.84
CA VAL A 237 17.24 -1.08 34.99
C VAL A 237 15.80 -1.48 34.57
N ASN A 238 15.29 -0.97 33.44
CA ASN A 238 13.99 -1.34 32.85
C ASN A 238 14.14 -2.08 31.51
N ARG A 239 15.12 -2.98 31.40
CA ARG A 239 15.39 -3.75 30.18
C ARG A 239 14.14 -4.43 29.65
N ASN A 240 13.38 -5.07 30.53
CA ASN A 240 12.22 -5.87 30.17
C ASN A 240 11.10 -5.05 29.51
N TYR A 241 10.89 -3.80 29.93
CA TYR A 241 9.88 -2.93 29.32
C TYR A 241 10.28 -2.54 27.88
N TRP A 242 11.48 -1.97 27.72
CA TRP A 242 11.93 -1.50 26.41
C TRP A 242 12.16 -2.64 25.43
N THR A 243 12.64 -3.79 25.91
CA THR A 243 12.74 -5.01 25.09
C THR A 243 11.37 -5.45 24.58
N ARG A 244 10.30 -5.38 25.38
CA ARG A 244 8.94 -5.71 24.91
C ARG A 244 8.43 -4.73 23.86
N VAL A 245 8.60 -3.42 24.08
CA VAL A 245 8.20 -2.37 23.12
C VAL A 245 8.91 -2.57 21.77
N VAL A 246 10.22 -2.84 21.80
CA VAL A 246 11.00 -3.08 20.58
C VAL A 246 10.58 -4.36 19.89
N ILE A 247 10.39 -5.47 20.61
CA ILE A 247 9.95 -6.73 20.00
C ILE A 247 8.59 -6.56 19.30
N VAL A 248 7.65 -5.85 19.92
CA VAL A 248 6.33 -5.57 19.31
C VAL A 248 6.49 -4.67 18.08
N GLY A 249 7.31 -3.62 18.17
CA GLY A 249 7.59 -2.73 17.04
C GLY A 249 8.27 -3.46 15.86
N ASP A 250 9.28 -4.27 16.14
CA ASP A 250 10.00 -5.05 15.13
C ASP A 250 9.10 -6.11 14.48
N PHE A 251 8.19 -6.72 15.25
CA PHE A 251 7.18 -7.63 14.70
C PHE A 251 6.24 -6.91 13.72
N CYS A 252 5.74 -5.72 14.08
CA CYS A 252 4.92 -4.91 13.18
C CYS A 252 5.70 -4.45 11.94
N LEU A 253 6.97 -4.08 12.10
CA LEU A 253 7.83 -3.68 10.99
C LEU A 253 8.12 -4.85 10.04
N LEU A 254 8.37 -6.04 10.59
CA LEU A 254 8.57 -7.27 9.82
C LEU A 254 7.29 -7.65 9.06
N ALA A 255 6.12 -7.53 9.70
CA ALA A 255 4.84 -7.71 9.03
C ALA A 255 4.62 -6.68 7.90
N ALA A 256 5.02 -5.43 8.11
CA ALA A 256 4.98 -4.40 7.06
C ALA A 256 5.90 -4.77 5.87
N GLY A 257 7.10 -5.29 6.14
CA GLY A 257 8.02 -5.78 5.11
C GLY A 257 7.47 -6.97 4.33
N ILE A 258 6.94 -7.98 5.02
CA ILE A 258 6.35 -9.18 4.39
C ILE A 258 5.14 -8.79 3.54
N SER A 259 4.25 -7.93 4.04
CA SER A 259 3.10 -7.47 3.28
C SER A 259 3.49 -6.61 2.07
N ALA A 260 4.56 -5.81 2.16
CA ALA A 260 5.10 -5.09 1.02
C ALA A 260 5.63 -6.05 -0.07
N VAL A 261 6.37 -7.09 0.33
CA VAL A 261 6.84 -8.14 -0.60
C VAL A 261 5.66 -8.90 -1.20
N ALA A 262 4.66 -9.25 -0.40
CA ALA A 262 3.43 -9.89 -0.87
C ALA A 262 2.68 -9.01 -1.89
N ALA A 263 2.59 -7.70 -1.66
CA ALA A 263 1.98 -6.76 -2.61
C ALA A 263 2.74 -6.65 -3.94
N ILE A 264 4.05 -6.89 -3.93
CA ILE A 264 4.90 -6.87 -5.13
C ILE A 264 4.72 -8.17 -5.92
N LEU A 265 4.74 -9.31 -5.23
CA LEU A 265 4.65 -10.64 -5.86
C LEU A 265 3.21 -11.02 -6.25
N GLN A 266 2.23 -10.58 -5.48
CA GLN A 266 0.81 -10.86 -5.65
C GLN A 266 0.00 -9.57 -5.45
N PRO A 267 -0.13 -8.70 -6.46
CA PRO A 267 -0.75 -7.38 -6.33
C PRO A 267 -2.21 -7.38 -5.84
N ASN A 268 -2.87 -8.53 -5.89
CA ASN A 268 -4.27 -8.73 -5.50
C ASN A 268 -4.45 -9.62 -4.25
N PHE A 269 -3.41 -9.86 -3.44
CA PHE A 269 -3.50 -10.81 -2.31
C PHE A 269 -4.58 -10.44 -1.27
N ALA A 270 -4.86 -9.14 -1.10
CA ALA A 270 -5.89 -8.60 -0.23
C ALA A 270 -6.84 -7.64 -0.98
N GLY A 271 -7.01 -7.82 -2.29
CA GLY A 271 -7.87 -6.93 -3.08
C GLY A 271 -7.31 -5.51 -3.21
N LEU A 272 -8.22 -4.56 -3.17
CA LEU A 272 -7.95 -3.12 -3.32
C LEU A 272 -7.05 -2.52 -2.22
N ILE A 273 -6.97 -3.17 -1.05
CA ILE A 273 -6.18 -2.69 0.09
C ILE A 273 -4.76 -3.26 0.12
N SER A 274 -4.41 -4.17 -0.79
CA SER A 274 -3.09 -4.82 -0.84
C SER A 274 -1.92 -3.83 -0.78
N ASN A 275 -2.05 -2.70 -1.48
CA ASN A 275 -1.03 -1.66 -1.51
C ASN A 275 -0.96 -0.81 -0.23
N ASP A 276 -2.05 -0.73 0.53
CA ASP A 276 -2.16 0.11 1.73
C ASP A 276 -1.74 -0.63 3.01
N ILE A 277 -1.82 -1.97 3.04
CA ILE A 277 -1.55 -2.79 4.24
C ILE A 277 -0.15 -2.52 4.81
N SER A 278 0.88 -2.50 3.96
CA SER A 278 2.25 -2.25 4.41
C SER A 278 2.42 -0.86 5.03
N GLU A 279 1.78 0.15 4.44
CA GLU A 279 1.83 1.54 4.92
C GLU A 279 1.05 1.71 6.23
N VAL A 280 -0.09 1.01 6.39
CA VAL A 280 -0.86 0.96 7.64
C VAL A 280 -0.08 0.23 8.73
N LEU A 281 0.63 -0.86 8.44
CA LEU A 281 1.47 -1.56 9.42
C LEU A 281 2.68 -0.72 9.85
N LEU A 282 3.25 0.08 8.95
CA LEU A 282 4.25 1.10 9.32
C LEU A 282 3.65 2.14 10.27
N ALA A 283 2.42 2.60 10.03
CA ALA A 283 1.71 3.51 10.93
C ALA A 283 1.46 2.87 12.31
N VAL A 284 1.06 1.59 12.37
CA VAL A 284 0.91 0.87 13.64
C VAL A 284 2.25 0.78 14.38
N THR A 285 3.35 0.47 13.67
CA THR A 285 4.70 0.43 14.25
C THR A 285 5.07 1.78 14.86
N CYS A 286 4.82 2.87 14.14
CA CYS A 286 5.04 4.24 14.60
C CYS A 286 4.22 4.55 15.87
N ALA A 287 2.94 4.18 15.88
CA ALA A 287 2.07 4.34 17.05
C ALA A 287 2.59 3.56 18.28
N CYS A 288 3.04 2.31 18.09
CA CYS A 288 3.62 1.50 19.17
C CYS A 288 4.85 2.17 19.80
N LEU A 289 5.72 2.80 18.99
CA LEU A 289 6.89 3.51 19.49
C LEU A 289 6.50 4.76 20.29
N PHE A 290 5.54 5.54 19.80
CA PHE A 290 5.05 6.72 20.53
C PHE A 290 4.35 6.34 21.84
N LEU A 291 3.50 5.32 21.81
CA LEU A 291 2.88 4.78 23.03
C LEU A 291 3.95 4.26 24.01
N GLY A 292 4.98 3.58 23.49
CA GLY A 292 6.13 3.14 24.27
C GLY A 292 6.87 4.29 24.96
N ALA A 293 6.97 5.45 24.30
CA ALA A 293 7.54 6.68 24.88
C ALA A 293 6.62 7.36 25.90
N ILE A 294 5.30 7.30 25.72
CA ILE A 294 4.31 7.85 26.65
C ILE A 294 4.24 7.02 27.95
N PHE A 295 4.20 5.69 27.84
CA PHE A 295 4.02 4.79 28.98
C PHE A 295 5.32 4.33 29.66
N VAL A 296 6.43 5.06 29.45
CA VAL A 296 7.70 4.74 30.10
C VAL A 296 7.52 4.74 31.63
N PRO A 297 7.94 3.66 32.34
CA PRO A 297 7.82 3.61 33.80
C PRO A 297 8.67 4.69 34.48
N ASP A 298 8.11 5.35 35.50
CA ASP A 298 8.81 6.37 36.28
C ASP A 298 9.91 5.74 37.15
N GLN A 299 11.10 6.35 37.16
CA GLN A 299 12.23 5.87 37.95
C GLN A 299 11.96 5.93 39.47
N HIS A 300 11.10 6.85 39.93
CA HIS A 300 10.76 7.01 41.34
C HIS A 300 9.86 5.90 41.91
N GLN A 301 9.10 5.17 41.09
CA GLN A 301 8.29 4.05 41.58
C GLN A 301 9.12 2.78 41.76
N ALA A 302 10.17 2.60 40.95
CA ALA A 302 11.08 1.44 41.08
C ALA A 302 11.91 1.50 42.38
N SER A 303 12.26 2.69 42.87
CA SER A 303 12.99 2.86 44.14
C SER A 303 12.11 2.72 45.39
N MET A 304 10.78 2.89 45.27
CA MET A 304 9.83 2.69 46.38
C MET A 304 9.29 1.26 46.47
N ALA A 305 9.45 0.46 45.42
CA ALA A 305 9.00 -0.94 45.37
C ALA A 305 10.06 -1.94 45.87
N ASP A 306 11.23 -1.45 46.29
CA ASP A 306 12.29 -2.28 46.87
C ASP A 306 12.18 -2.23 48.41
N PRO A 307 11.67 -3.28 49.08
CA PRO A 307 11.58 -3.31 50.54
C PRO A 307 12.95 -3.21 51.22
N ASP A 308 14.04 -3.51 50.50
CA ASP A 308 15.40 -3.43 51.00
C ASP A 308 15.92 -1.97 51.09
N PHE A 309 15.36 -1.03 50.32
CA PHE A 309 15.74 0.39 50.39
C PHE A 309 15.25 1.08 51.67
N VAL A 310 14.13 0.61 52.25
CA VAL A 310 13.62 1.12 53.54
C VAL A 310 14.42 0.54 54.71
N ALA A 311 14.89 -0.70 54.59
CA ALA A 311 15.70 -1.35 55.63
C ALA A 311 17.07 -0.67 55.84
N ASP A 312 17.70 -0.18 54.77
CA ASP A 312 18.98 0.53 54.86
C ASP A 312 18.85 1.94 55.47
N LEU A 313 17.68 2.57 55.39
CA LEU A 313 17.43 3.89 55.99
C LEU A 313 17.14 3.84 57.50
N ASP A 314 16.65 2.71 58.01
CA ASP A 314 16.36 2.53 59.44
C ASP A 314 17.58 2.02 60.24
N LEU A 315 18.68 1.64 59.59
CA LEU A 315 19.93 1.23 60.25
C LEU A 315 20.91 2.38 60.53
N GLU A 316 20.65 3.59 60.02
CA GLU A 316 21.45 4.79 60.28
C GLU A 316 20.80 5.78 61.28
N ARG A 317 19.84 5.34 62.12
CA ARG A 317 19.29 6.15 63.23
C ARG A 317 19.63 5.62 64.62
#